data_AF-A0AAV2QVB1-F1
#
_entry.id   AF-A0AAV2QVB1-F1
#
_cell.length_a   1.000
_cell.length_b   1.000
_cell.length_c   1.000
_cell.angle_alpha   90.00
_cell.angle_beta   90.00
_cell.angle_gamma   90.00
#
_symmetry.space_group_name_H-M   'P 1'
#
loop_
_entity.id
_entity.type
_entity.pdbx_description
1 polymer ?
#
loop_
_entity_poly.entity_id
_entity_poly.type
_entity_poly.pdbx_seq_one_letter_code
_entity_poly.pdbx_strand_id
1 'polypeptide(L)'
;MTEGEILIRMTEGEILIKMTEGEILIRMTEDDILIKMTEGEILIRITEGEILIKMTEGEILIRMTEGEILIKMTEGEILIRMTEGEILIKMTEGEILIRMTEGEILIRMTEGEILIRMTEGEILIKMTEGDILIRMTEGEILIRMTEDEILIRMTEGEVLIKITGDETWICVKN
;
A
#
# COMPACT_ATOMS: atom_id res chain seq x y z
N MET A 1 -9.20 -15.77 -17.13
CA MET A 1 -10.22 -15.29 -18.10
C MET A 1 -9.63 -14.12 -18.86
N THR A 2 -10.05 -13.88 -20.10
CA THR A 2 -9.54 -12.74 -20.87
C THR A 2 -10.21 -11.46 -20.38
N GLU A 3 -11.53 -11.44 -20.29
CA GLU A 3 -12.32 -10.30 -19.84
C GLU A 3 -13.46 -10.77 -18.93
N GLY A 4 -13.87 -9.94 -17.97
CA GLY A 4 -15.14 -10.11 -17.25
C GLY A 4 -15.12 -9.69 -15.79
N GLU A 5 -16.27 -9.92 -15.14
CA GLU A 5 -16.47 -9.63 -13.72
C GLU A 5 -16.36 -10.92 -12.89
N ILE A 6 -15.63 -10.87 -11.78
CA ILE A 6 -15.54 -11.95 -10.79
C ILE A 6 -16.14 -11.48 -9.47
N LEU A 7 -17.15 -12.20 -9.00
CA LEU A 7 -17.71 -12.03 -7.65
C LEU A 7 -17.46 -13.29 -6.82
N ILE A 8 -16.69 -13.15 -5.75
CA ILE A 8 -16.43 -14.24 -4.80
C ILE A 8 -16.91 -13.84 -3.40
N ARG A 9 -17.62 -14.77 -2.76
CA ARG A 9 -17.96 -14.70 -1.35
C ARG A 9 -17.76 -16.06 -0.71
N MET A 10 -16.83 -16.16 0.23
CA MET A 10 -16.55 -17.38 0.98
C MET A 10 -16.15 -17.05 2.43
N THR A 11 -16.16 -18.06 3.29
CA THR A 11 -15.66 -17.91 4.67
C THR A 11 -14.17 -18.21 4.72
N GLU A 12 -13.81 -19.38 4.19
CA GLU A 12 -12.46 -19.93 4.11
C GLU A 12 -12.23 -20.44 2.67
N GLY A 13 -10.97 -20.44 2.24
CA GLY A 13 -10.45 -21.01 1.01
C GLY A 13 -9.41 -20.11 0.33
N GLU A 14 -8.40 -20.73 -0.27
CA GLU A 14 -7.42 -20.01 -1.11
C GLU A 14 -8.06 -19.55 -2.43
N ILE A 15 -7.83 -18.27 -2.80
CA ILE A 15 -8.28 -17.71 -4.07
C ILE A 15 -7.09 -17.50 -5.01
N LEU A 16 -7.15 -18.11 -6.20
CA LEU A 16 -6.22 -17.84 -7.30
C LEU A 16 -6.95 -17.31 -8.53
N ILE A 17 -6.69 -16.04 -8.89
CA ILE A 17 -7.28 -15.40 -10.07
C ILE A 17 -6.18 -14.99 -11.05
N LYS A 18 -6.42 -15.28 -12.34
CA LYS A 18 -5.66 -14.75 -13.47
C LYS A 18 -6.62 -14.15 -14.50
N MET A 19 -6.48 -12.85 -14.75
CA MET A 19 -7.34 -12.09 -15.65
C MET A 19 -6.49 -11.19 -16.56
N THR A 20 -6.93 -10.95 -17.79
CA THR A 20 -6.31 -9.89 -18.61
C THR A 20 -6.97 -8.57 -18.26
N GLU A 21 -8.29 -8.47 -18.41
CA GLU A 21 -9.06 -7.26 -18.20
C GLU A 21 -10.31 -7.54 -17.36
N GLY A 22 -10.73 -6.60 -16.52
CA GLY A 22 -12.06 -6.61 -15.89
C GLY A 22 -12.05 -6.32 -14.39
N GLU A 23 -13.13 -6.71 -13.72
CA GLU A 23 -13.39 -6.31 -12.34
C GLU A 23 -13.40 -7.51 -11.39
N ILE A 24 -12.79 -7.38 -10.22
CA ILE A 24 -12.77 -8.40 -9.17
C ILE A 24 -13.39 -7.83 -7.90
N LEU A 25 -14.41 -8.51 -7.38
CA LEU A 25 -14.99 -8.26 -6.06
C LEU A 25 -14.87 -9.50 -5.18
N ILE A 26 -14.04 -9.45 -4.15
CA ILE A 26 -13.86 -10.53 -3.17
C ILE A 26 -14.34 -10.09 -1.79
N ARG A 27 -15.12 -10.97 -1.14
CA ARG A 27 -15.43 -10.90 0.28
C ARG A 27 -15.11 -12.22 0.95
N MET A 28 -14.19 -12.18 1.90
CA MET A 28 -13.69 -13.37 2.59
C MET A 28 -13.57 -13.13 4.10
N THR A 29 -13.55 -14.20 4.90
CA THR A 29 -13.30 -14.07 6.34
C THR A 29 -11.82 -14.32 6.60
N GLU A 30 -11.35 -15.50 6.24
CA GLU A 30 -10.00 -16.01 6.46
C GLU A 30 -9.44 -16.58 5.15
N ASP A 31 -8.11 -16.68 5.03
CA ASP A 31 -7.29 -17.26 3.93
C ASP A 31 -6.62 -16.26 2.96
N ASP A 32 -5.82 -16.84 2.05
CA ASP A 32 -4.95 -16.12 1.14
C ASP A 32 -5.59 -15.83 -0.23
N ILE A 33 -5.27 -14.66 -0.76
CA ILE A 33 -5.72 -14.19 -2.08
C ILE A 33 -4.52 -13.93 -2.97
N LEU A 34 -4.45 -14.63 -4.10
CA LEU A 34 -3.47 -14.38 -5.17
C LEU A 34 -4.16 -13.92 -6.45
N ILE A 35 -3.92 -12.67 -6.85
CA ILE A 35 -4.44 -12.09 -8.09
C ILE A 35 -3.31 -11.69 -9.03
N LYS A 36 -3.46 -12.07 -10.31
CA LYS A 36 -2.68 -11.51 -11.42
C LYS A 36 -3.63 -10.93 -12.45
N MET A 37 -3.50 -9.63 -12.71
CA MET A 37 -4.34 -8.87 -13.62
C MET A 37 -3.47 -8.00 -14.52
N THR A 38 -3.85 -7.82 -15.79
CA THR A 38 -3.17 -6.82 -16.64
C THR A 38 -3.81 -5.47 -16.39
N GLU A 39 -5.12 -5.35 -16.58
CA GLU A 39 -5.89 -4.10 -16.52
C GLU A 39 -7.19 -4.32 -15.76
N GLY A 40 -7.65 -3.31 -15.00
CA GLY A 40 -9.00 -3.30 -14.44
C GLY A 40 -9.11 -2.82 -13.00
N GLU A 41 -10.06 -3.37 -12.25
CA GLU A 41 -10.36 -2.92 -10.89
C GLU A 41 -10.45 -4.10 -9.92
N ILE A 42 -9.87 -3.93 -8.72
CA ILE A 42 -9.86 -4.95 -7.67
C ILE A 42 -10.44 -4.36 -6.38
N LEU A 43 -11.53 -4.94 -5.88
CA LEU A 43 -12.07 -4.66 -4.56
C LEU A 43 -12.03 -5.89 -3.66
N ILE A 44 -11.26 -5.82 -2.58
CA ILE A 44 -11.13 -6.91 -1.60
C ILE A 44 -11.60 -6.45 -0.23
N ARG A 45 -12.41 -7.29 0.43
CA ARG A 45 -12.70 -7.19 1.86
C ARG A 45 -12.41 -8.53 2.53
N ILE A 46 -11.49 -8.53 3.47
CA ILE A 46 -11.10 -9.71 4.23
C ILE A 46 -10.97 -9.38 5.72
N THR A 47 -11.18 -10.36 6.60
CA THR A 47 -10.95 -10.15 8.03
C THR A 47 -9.50 -10.46 8.35
N GLU A 48 -9.02 -11.65 8.03
CA GLU A 48 -7.68 -12.14 8.32
C GLU A 48 -7.10 -12.88 7.10
N GLY A 49 -5.79 -12.76 6.85
CA GLY A 49 -5.08 -13.54 5.82
C GLY A 49 -4.07 -12.74 5.00
N GLU A 50 -3.52 -13.35 3.95
CA GLU A 50 -2.53 -12.70 3.09
C GLU A 50 -3.11 -12.31 1.73
N ILE A 51 -2.76 -11.12 1.22
CA ILE A 51 -3.13 -10.66 -0.13
C ILE A 51 -1.86 -10.45 -0.96
N LEU A 52 -1.76 -11.15 -2.09
CA LEU A 52 -0.74 -10.93 -3.11
C LEU A 52 -1.36 -10.51 -4.44
N ILE A 53 -1.15 -9.25 -4.83
CA ILE A 53 -1.62 -8.70 -6.11
C ILE A 53 -0.45 -8.35 -7.02
N LYS A 54 -0.56 -8.76 -8.29
CA LYS A 54 0.27 -8.26 -9.38
C LYS A 54 -0.62 -7.67 -10.46
N MET A 55 -0.45 -6.39 -10.73
CA MET A 55 -1.27 -5.63 -11.67
C MET A 55 -0.37 -4.81 -12.60
N THR A 56 -0.73 -4.67 -13.87
CA THR A 56 -0.03 -3.72 -14.74
C THR A 56 -0.65 -2.34 -14.58
N GLU A 57 -1.95 -2.20 -14.80
CA GLU A 57 -2.67 -0.93 -14.81
C GLU A 57 -4.02 -1.06 -14.09
N GLY A 58 -4.46 -0.01 -13.39
CA GLY A 58 -5.85 0.15 -12.93
C GLY A 58 -5.98 0.54 -11.46
N GLU A 59 -7.00 0.03 -10.76
CA GLU A 59 -7.32 0.47 -9.40
C GLU A 59 -7.44 -0.70 -8.40
N ILE A 60 -6.89 -0.50 -7.19
CA ILE A 60 -6.95 -1.49 -6.11
C ILE A 60 -7.53 -0.85 -4.86
N LEU A 61 -8.64 -1.41 -4.34
CA LEU A 61 -9.23 -1.07 -3.05
C LEU A 61 -9.23 -2.29 -2.12
N ILE A 62 -8.51 -2.18 -1.01
CA ILE A 62 -8.44 -3.24 0.02
C ILE A 62 -8.97 -2.73 1.36
N ARG A 63 -9.79 -3.54 2.01
CA ARG A 63 -10.12 -3.43 3.43
C ARG A 63 -9.78 -4.75 4.13
N MET A 64 -8.87 -4.69 5.09
CA MET A 64 -8.39 -5.83 5.86
C MET A 64 -8.44 -5.50 7.35
N THR A 65 -8.76 -6.47 8.21
CA THR A 65 -8.66 -6.26 9.66
C THR A 65 -7.24 -6.57 10.10
N GLU A 66 -6.79 -7.79 9.84
CA GLU A 66 -5.47 -8.31 10.23
C GLU A 66 -4.83 -9.06 9.05
N GLY A 67 -3.50 -9.02 8.94
CA GLY A 67 -2.76 -9.86 7.99
C GLY A 67 -1.66 -9.14 7.21
N GLU A 68 -1.39 -9.59 6.00
CA GLU A 68 -0.31 -9.06 5.16
C GLU A 68 -0.81 -8.70 3.75
N ILE A 69 -0.33 -7.58 3.21
CA ILE A 69 -0.66 -7.13 1.86
C ILE A 69 0.63 -6.90 1.06
N LEU A 70 0.79 -7.63 -0.04
CA LEU A 70 1.85 -7.42 -1.03
C LEU A 70 1.26 -7.02 -2.38
N ILE A 71 1.57 -5.80 -2.83
CA ILE A 71 1.14 -5.29 -4.14
C ILE A 71 2.36 -4.99 -5.01
N LYS A 72 2.31 -5.44 -6.27
CA LYS A 72 3.19 -5.00 -7.34
C LYS A 72 2.34 -4.42 -8.47
N MET A 73 2.54 -3.14 -8.75
CA MET A 73 1.78 -2.39 -9.75
C MET A 73 2.71 -1.62 -10.66
N THR A 74 2.39 -1.52 -11.96
CA THR A 74 3.14 -0.61 -12.84
C THR A 74 2.54 0.78 -12.71
N GLU A 75 1.26 0.94 -13.03
CA GLU A 75 0.55 2.23 -13.09
C GLU A 75 -0.82 2.13 -12.42
N GLY A 76 -1.27 3.20 -11.74
CA GLY A 76 -2.66 3.35 -11.30
C GLY A 76 -2.83 3.79 -9.85
N GLU A 77 -3.91 3.36 -9.19
CA GLU A 77 -4.27 3.84 -7.85
C GLU A 77 -4.42 2.71 -6.83
N ILE A 78 -3.90 2.92 -5.62
CA ILE A 78 -4.01 1.96 -4.51
C ILE A 78 -4.63 2.65 -3.29
N LEU A 79 -5.76 2.13 -2.82
CA LEU A 79 -6.39 2.52 -1.56
C LEU A 79 -6.45 1.34 -0.58
N ILE A 80 -5.76 1.45 0.56
CA ILE A 80 -5.76 0.43 1.60
C ILE A 80 -6.32 0.99 2.91
N ARG A 81 -7.19 0.22 3.55
CA ARG A 81 -7.57 0.40 4.96
C ARG A 81 -7.28 -0.88 5.73
N MET A 82 -6.43 -0.78 6.74
CA MET A 82 -5.97 -1.91 7.54
C MET A 82 -6.09 -1.57 9.02
N THR A 83 -6.44 -2.54 9.86
CA THR A 83 -6.40 -2.32 11.32
C THR A 83 -5.00 -2.66 11.83
N GLU A 84 -4.55 -3.88 11.61
CA GLU A 84 -3.27 -4.41 12.09
C GLU A 84 -2.57 -5.20 10.99
N GLY A 85 -1.24 -5.15 10.90
CA GLY A 85 -0.44 -6.07 10.07
C GLY A 85 0.66 -5.40 9.25
N GLU A 86 0.94 -5.92 8.05
CA GLU A 86 2.04 -5.44 7.21
C GLU A 86 1.59 -5.10 5.78
N ILE A 87 2.11 -4.00 5.23
CA ILE A 87 1.85 -3.57 3.85
C ILE A 87 3.18 -3.40 3.11
N LEU A 88 3.34 -4.14 2.01
CA LEU A 88 4.45 -3.97 1.06
C LEU A 88 3.92 -3.60 -0.33
N ILE A 89 4.28 -2.39 -0.79
CA ILE A 89 3.90 -1.90 -2.13
C ILE A 89 5.15 -1.64 -2.97
N LYS A 90 5.13 -2.12 -4.21
CA LYS A 90 6.06 -1.72 -5.28
C LYS A 90 5.26 -1.16 -6.44
N MET A 91 5.46 0.12 -6.73
CA MET A 91 4.74 0.85 -7.77
C MET A 91 5.73 1.57 -8.68
N THR A 92 5.44 1.66 -9.98
CA THR A 92 6.25 2.50 -10.88
C THR A 92 5.71 3.92 -10.85
N GLU A 93 4.43 4.09 -11.20
CA GLU A 93 3.75 5.37 -11.32
C GLU A 93 2.36 5.29 -10.69
N GLY A 94 1.88 6.36 -10.07
CA GLY A 94 0.48 6.44 -9.62
C GLY A 94 0.25 7.09 -8.26
N GLU A 95 -0.82 6.68 -7.58
CA GLU A 95 -1.20 7.22 -6.28
C GLU A 95 -1.40 6.12 -5.23
N ILE A 96 -0.91 6.35 -4.01
CA ILE A 96 -1.06 5.43 -2.88
C ILE A 96 -1.71 6.15 -1.70
N LEU A 97 -2.87 5.67 -1.26
CA LEU A 97 -3.55 6.11 -0.04
C LEU A 97 -3.67 4.96 0.96
N ILE A 98 -3.00 5.08 2.10
CA ILE A 98 -3.06 4.09 3.19
C ILE A 98 -3.66 4.72 4.46
N ARG A 99 -4.57 3.98 5.08
CA ARG A 99 -5.00 4.21 6.47
C ARG A 99 -4.78 2.95 7.29
N MET A 100 -3.95 3.06 8.31
CA MET A 100 -3.55 1.94 9.16
C MET A 100 -3.70 2.32 10.64
N THR A 101 -4.11 1.37 11.48
CA THR A 101 -4.11 1.61 12.93
C THR A 101 -2.75 1.25 13.50
N GLU A 102 -2.30 0.01 13.31
CA GLU A 102 -1.06 -0.54 13.86
C GLU A 102 -0.32 -1.37 12.82
N GLY A 103 1.02 -1.35 12.82
CA GLY A 103 1.86 -2.30 12.10
C GLY A 103 2.97 -1.67 11.25
N GLU A 104 3.26 -2.23 10.08
CA GLU A 104 4.40 -1.80 9.24
C GLU A 104 4.00 -1.49 7.79
N ILE A 105 4.56 -0.41 7.23
CA ILE A 105 4.36 -0.01 5.84
C ILE A 105 5.71 0.12 5.13
N LEU A 106 5.92 -0.64 4.06
CA LEU A 106 7.04 -0.52 3.15
C LEU A 106 6.58 -0.16 1.74
N ILE A 107 6.96 1.02 1.26
CA ILE A 107 6.64 1.48 -0.10
C ILE A 107 7.92 1.69 -0.90
N ARG A 108 7.93 1.18 -2.14
CA ARG A 108 8.90 1.55 -3.17
C ARG A 108 8.15 2.10 -4.38
N MET A 109 8.41 3.35 -4.70
CA MET A 109 7.75 4.08 -5.78
C MET A 109 8.78 4.76 -6.67
N THR A 110 8.53 4.83 -7.98
CA THR A 110 9.38 5.65 -8.87
C THR A 110 8.83 7.07 -8.89
N GLU A 111 7.58 7.24 -9.30
CA GLU A 111 6.92 8.53 -9.50
C GLU A 111 5.49 8.50 -8.95
N GLY A 112 5.02 9.63 -8.39
CA GLY A 112 3.61 9.86 -8.08
C GLY A 112 3.35 10.38 -6.66
N GLU A 113 2.24 10.01 -6.03
CA GLU A 113 1.84 10.59 -4.73
C GLU A 113 1.62 9.52 -3.65
N ILE A 114 2.08 9.79 -2.42
CA ILE A 114 1.87 8.92 -1.26
C ILE A 114 1.19 9.69 -0.13
N LEU A 115 0.01 9.21 0.29
CA LEU A 115 -0.69 9.70 1.49
C LEU A 115 -0.86 8.57 2.51
N ILE A 116 -0.24 8.72 3.68
CA ILE A 116 -0.36 7.75 4.78
C ILE A 116 -0.97 8.42 6.01
N ARG A 117 -1.93 7.72 6.62
CA ARG A 117 -2.40 7.99 7.98
C ARG A 117 -2.22 6.75 8.84
N MET A 118 -1.43 6.86 9.89
CA MET A 118 -1.09 5.76 10.78
C MET A 118 -1.28 6.17 12.24
N THR A 119 -1.73 5.26 13.09
CA THR A 119 -1.78 5.54 14.54
C THR A 119 -0.44 5.17 15.16
N GLU A 120 -0.04 3.91 15.03
CA GLU A 120 1.18 3.36 15.63
C GLU A 120 1.93 2.48 14.64
N GLY A 121 3.27 2.54 14.66
CA GLY A 121 4.15 1.57 13.99
C GLY A 121 5.21 2.20 13.10
N GLU A 122 5.63 1.49 12.05
CA GLU A 122 6.80 1.86 11.24
C GLU A 122 6.45 2.14 9.77
N ILE A 123 7.04 3.18 9.21
CA ILE A 123 6.90 3.55 7.80
C ILE A 123 8.28 3.65 7.14
N LEU A 124 8.51 2.82 6.12
CA LEU A 124 9.68 2.89 5.24
C LEU A 124 9.26 3.25 3.81
N ILE A 125 9.65 4.42 3.33
CA ILE A 125 9.39 4.85 1.96
C ILE A 125 10.69 5.04 1.20
N LYS A 126 10.76 4.44 0.01
CA LYS A 126 11.77 4.77 -0.99
C LYS A 126 11.08 5.28 -2.26
N MET A 127 11.32 6.53 -2.58
CA MET A 127 10.72 7.22 -3.73
C MET A 127 11.79 7.85 -4.62
N THR A 128 11.51 8.06 -5.91
CA THR A 128 12.44 8.81 -6.77
C THR A 128 11.95 10.25 -6.90
N GLU A 129 10.72 10.44 -7.35
CA GLU A 129 10.08 11.73 -7.62
C GLU A 129 8.61 11.69 -7.15
N GLY A 130 8.11 12.84 -6.69
CA GLY A 130 6.74 13.08 -6.27
C GLY A 130 6.52 13.31 -4.76
N ASP A 131 5.27 13.54 -4.38
CA ASP A 131 4.94 14.10 -3.06
C ASP A 131 4.62 13.03 -2.00
N ILE A 132 5.07 13.28 -0.77
CA ILE A 132 4.79 12.41 0.38
C ILE A 132 4.11 13.21 1.50
N LEU A 133 2.90 12.78 1.87
CA LEU A 133 2.17 13.31 3.02
C LEU A 133 1.91 12.21 4.06
N ILE A 134 2.49 12.37 5.24
CA ILE A 134 2.32 11.41 6.36
C ILE A 134 1.72 12.10 7.57
N ARG A 135 0.70 11.46 8.16
CA ARG A 135 0.21 11.78 9.49
C ARG A 135 0.32 10.56 10.39
N MET A 136 1.07 10.69 11.47
CA MET A 136 1.34 9.60 12.40
C MET A 136 1.14 10.05 13.85
N THR A 137 0.67 9.15 14.71
CA THR A 137 0.60 9.45 16.15
C THR A 137 1.91 9.05 16.82
N GLU A 138 2.30 7.78 16.73
CA GLU A 138 3.48 7.22 17.39
C GLU A 138 4.26 6.27 16.47
N GLY A 139 5.60 6.28 16.56
CA GLY A 139 6.49 5.26 15.97
C GLY A 139 7.63 5.83 15.13
N GLU A 140 8.07 5.10 14.09
CA GLU A 140 9.23 5.49 13.28
C GLU A 140 8.91 5.71 11.80
N ILE A 141 9.52 6.74 11.20
CA ILE A 141 9.41 7.05 9.78
C ILE A 141 10.81 7.17 9.17
N LEU A 142 11.10 6.33 8.17
CA LEU A 142 12.30 6.42 7.35
C LEU A 142 11.94 6.67 5.89
N ILE A 143 12.32 7.84 5.37
CA ILE A 143 12.11 8.21 3.96
C ILE A 143 13.43 8.38 3.25
N ARG A 144 13.55 7.76 2.07
CA ARG A 144 14.60 8.07 1.11
C ARG A 144 13.97 8.52 -0.20
N MET A 145 14.26 9.76 -0.60
CA MET A 145 13.80 10.32 -1.88
C MET A 145 14.94 11.01 -2.64
N THR A 146 14.69 11.39 -3.90
CA THR A 146 15.64 12.16 -4.70
C THR A 146 15.19 13.60 -4.82
N GLU A 147 13.93 13.82 -5.21
CA GLU A 147 13.34 15.13 -5.52
C GLU A 147 11.88 15.17 -5.01
N ASP A 148 11.34 16.38 -4.74
CA ASP A 148 9.98 16.75 -4.28
C ASP A 148 9.71 16.98 -2.78
N GLU A 149 8.44 17.26 -2.45
CA GLU A 149 7.97 17.74 -1.17
C GLU A 149 7.63 16.60 -0.19
N ILE A 150 8.10 16.75 1.06
CA ILE A 150 7.66 15.93 2.17
C ILE A 150 6.93 16.80 3.19
N LEU A 151 5.71 16.40 3.54
CA LEU A 151 4.99 16.93 4.69
C LEU A 151 4.68 15.82 5.70
N ILE A 152 5.36 15.86 6.84
CA ILE A 152 5.12 14.94 7.96
C ILE A 152 4.50 15.69 9.13
N ARG A 153 3.45 15.10 9.70
CA ARG A 153 2.91 15.47 11.01
C ARG A 153 2.95 14.26 11.93
N MET A 154 3.76 14.34 12.98
CA MET A 154 3.93 13.27 13.96
C MET A 154 3.74 13.80 15.38
N THR A 155 3.17 13.00 16.29
CA THR A 155 3.00 13.40 17.70
C THR A 155 4.19 12.96 18.55
N GLU A 156 4.60 11.69 18.45
CA GLU A 156 5.71 11.10 19.20
C GLU A 156 6.50 10.14 18.29
N GLY A 157 7.81 10.06 18.47
CA GLY A 157 8.65 9.09 17.76
C GLY A 157 9.78 9.71 16.95
N GLU A 158 10.27 8.97 15.94
CA GLU A 158 11.48 9.34 15.18
C GLU A 158 11.21 9.45 13.68
N VAL A 159 11.68 10.53 13.07
CA VAL A 159 11.64 10.73 11.61
C VAL A 159 13.07 10.86 11.10
N LEU A 160 13.46 10.02 10.16
CA LEU A 160 14.72 10.09 9.44
C LEU A 160 14.45 10.24 7.94
N ILE A 161 14.90 11.35 7.36
CA ILE A 161 14.74 11.64 5.93
C ILE A 161 16.11 11.75 5.29
N LYS A 162 16.31 11.04 4.18
CA LYS A 162 17.46 11.18 3.29
C LYS A 162 17.01 11.63 1.90
N ILE A 163 17.46 12.81 1.51
CA ILE A 163 17.33 13.30 0.13
C ILE A 163 18.65 12.99 -0.58
N THR A 164 18.62 12.49 -1.82
CA THR A 164 19.84 12.03 -2.51
C THR A 164 20.49 13.13 -3.37
N GLY A 165 19.75 14.19 -3.73
CA GLY A 165 20.26 15.38 -4.44
C GLY A 165 21.04 16.35 -3.55
N ASP A 166 20.66 16.46 -2.28
CA ASP A 166 21.33 17.22 -1.23
C ASP A 166 21.69 16.21 -0.13
N GLU A 167 22.96 16.06 0.28
CA GLU A 167 23.40 15.08 1.32
C GLU A 167 22.85 15.40 2.74
N THR A 168 21.55 15.65 2.86
CA THR A 168 20.86 16.13 4.04
C THR A 168 20.15 14.96 4.71
N TRP A 169 20.49 14.76 5.98
CA TRP A 169 19.74 13.92 6.88
C TRP A 169 18.92 14.81 7.81
N ILE A 170 17.61 14.67 7.79
CA ILE A 170 16.73 15.32 8.77
C ILE A 170 16.35 14.27 9.79
N CYS A 171 16.76 14.47 11.04
CA CYS A 171 16.33 13.66 12.17
C CYS A 171 15.43 14.53 13.06
N VAL A 172 14.17 14.13 13.23
CA VAL A 172 13.22 14.77 14.16
C VAL A 172 12.85 13.73 15.21
N LYS A 173 13.04 14.07 16.48
CA LYS A 173 12.46 13.34 17.60
C LYS A 173 11.42 14.25 18.25
N ASN A 174 10.19 13.76 18.36
CA ASN A 174 9.11 14.44 19.08
C ASN A 174 8.85 13.75 20.41
#